data_AF-A0A1G9AZI2-F1
#
_entry.id   AF-A0A1G9AZI2-F1
#
_cell.length_a   1.000
_cell.length_b   1.000
_cell.length_c   1.000
_cell.angle_alpha   90.00
_cell.angle_beta   90.00
_cell.angle_gamma   90.00
#
_symmetry.space_group_name_H-M   'P 1'
#
loop_
_entity.id
_entity.type
_entity.pdbx_description
1 polymer ?
#
loop_
_entity_poly.entity_id
_entity_poly.type
_entity_poly.pdbx_seq_one_letter_code
_entity_poly.pdbx_strand_id
1 'polypeptide(L)' 'MPSLHISRAASNGAAPLDFTLYVPAGFGSLAGAKIPNVEETDDPGRIFTAHFAGGQEVW' A
#
# COMPACT_ATOMS: atom_id res chain seq x y z
N MET A 1 -6.30 18.02 -13.80
CA MET A 1 -6.71 16.61 -13.81
C MET A 1 -5.46 15.76 -13.53
N PRO A 2 -5.11 15.46 -12.26
CA PRO A 2 -3.92 14.66 -12.01
C PRO A 2 -4.19 13.20 -12.37
N SER A 3 -3.30 12.67 -13.20
CA SER A 3 -3.42 11.39 -13.89
C SER A 3 -3.19 10.20 -12.96
N LEU A 4 -4.18 9.32 -12.92
CA LEU A 4 -4.26 8.02 -12.25
C LEU A 4 -3.14 7.05 -12.71
N HIS A 5 -1.90 7.21 -12.21
CA HIS A 5 -0.77 6.33 -12.58
C HIS A 5 -0.62 5.09 -11.69
N ILE A 6 -1.20 5.10 -10.48
CA ILE A 6 -0.99 4.03 -9.48
C ILE A 6 -1.79 2.75 -9.79
N SER A 7 -2.94 2.87 -10.45
CA SER A 7 -3.83 1.72 -10.72
C SER A 7 -3.36 0.83 -11.88
N ARG A 8 -2.55 1.36 -12.81
CA ARG A 8 -2.04 0.57 -13.95
C ARG A 8 -0.87 -0.34 -13.58
N ALA A 9 -0.07 0.02 -12.58
CA ALA A 9 1.02 -0.83 -12.10
C ALA A 9 0.52 -2.08 -11.35
N ALA A 10 -0.68 -1.99 -10.74
CA ALA A 10 -1.33 -3.12 -10.08
C ALA A 10 -2.09 -4.06 -11.06
N SER A 11 -2.26 -3.67 -12.33
CA SER A 11 -3.12 -4.37 -13.28
C SER A 11 -2.34 -4.94 -14.47
N ASN A 12 -2.22 -6.27 -14.51
CA ASN A 12 -1.81 -7.11 -15.65
C ASN A 12 -0.42 -6.85 -16.26
N GLY A 13 0.63 -7.28 -15.55
CA GLY A 13 1.93 -7.60 -16.19
C GLY A 13 2.93 -6.44 -16.30
N ALA A 14 2.72 -5.35 -15.57
CA ALA A 14 3.79 -4.40 -15.30
C ALA A 14 4.87 -5.07 -14.44
N ALA A 15 6.14 -4.72 -14.64
CA ALA A 15 7.26 -5.26 -13.87
C ALA A 15 6.94 -5.26 -12.36
N PRO A 16 7.27 -6.33 -11.62
CA PRO A 16 7.05 -6.36 -10.18
C PRO A 16 7.61 -5.08 -9.58
N LEU A 17 6.74 -4.32 -8.90
CA LEU A 17 7.18 -3.12 -8.21
C LEU A 17 8.13 -3.57 -7.09
N ASP A 18 9.37 -3.10 -7.14
CA ASP A 18 10.43 -3.47 -6.19
C ASP A 18 10.27 -2.67 -4.89
N PHE A 19 9.15 -2.91 -4.19
CA PHE A 19 8.92 -2.38 -2.86
C PHE A 19 8.18 -3.39 -1.99
N THR A 20 8.35 -3.20 -0.68
CA THR A 20 7.53 -3.82 0.36
C THR A 20 6.99 -2.70 1.26
N LEU A 21 5.67 -2.66 1.43
CA LEU A 21 5.00 -1.81 2.40
C LEU A 21 4.81 -2.60 3.70
N TYR A 22 5.41 -2.10 4.77
CA TYR A 22 5.24 -2.66 6.11
C TYR A 22 4.03 -2.04 6.81
N VAL A 23 3.15 -2.89 7.34
CA VAL A 23 1.91 -2.49 8.03
C VAL A 23 1.78 -3.19 9.40
N PRO A 24 0.96 -2.67 10.32
CA PRO A 24 0.63 -3.40 11.54
C PRO A 24 -0.10 -4.71 11.26
N ALA A 25 -0.08 -5.63 12.23
CA ALA A 25 -0.85 -6.87 12.15
C ALA A 25 -2.34 -6.62 11.87
N GLY A 26 -2.93 -7.43 10.97
CA GLY A 26 -4.33 -7.33 10.57
C GLY A 26 -4.61 -6.44 9.35
N PHE A 27 -3.61 -5.78 8.78
CA PHE A 27 -3.74 -4.92 7.59
C PHE A 27 -3.13 -5.52 6.31
N GLY A 28 -2.54 -6.72 6.36
CA GLY A 28 -1.88 -7.35 5.21
C GLY A 28 -2.81 -8.05 4.22
N SER A 29 -4.12 -8.09 4.51
CA SER A 29 -5.11 -8.82 3.71
C SER A 29 -6.41 -8.04 3.55
N LEU A 30 -7.06 -8.21 2.41
CA LEU A 30 -8.39 -7.68 2.11
C LEU A 30 -9.32 -8.83 1.73
N ALA A 31 -10.46 -8.96 2.42
CA ALA A 31 -11.42 -10.04 2.22
C ALA A 31 -10.79 -11.46 2.27
N GLY A 32 -9.76 -11.63 3.10
CA GLY A 32 -9.03 -12.90 3.24
C GLY A 32 -7.96 -13.16 2.18
N ALA A 33 -7.81 -12.27 1.18
CA ALA A 33 -6.74 -12.35 0.20
C ALA A 33 -5.55 -11.46 0.60
N LYS A 34 -4.33 -12.00 0.49
CA LYS A 34 -3.10 -11.24 0.76
C LYS A 34 -2.94 -10.11 -0.26
N ILE A 35 -2.61 -8.92 0.22
CA ILE A 35 -2.28 -7.77 -0.63
C ILE A 35 -0.84 -7.95 -1.15
N PRO A 36 -0.59 -7.86 -2.47
CA PRO A 36 0.76 -7.89 -3.02
C PRO A 36 1.65 -6.79 -2.43
N ASN A 37 2.95 -7.06 -2.29
CA ASN A 37 3.93 -6.08 -1.80
C ASN A 37 3.64 -5.55 -0.38
N VAL A 38 2.83 -6.23 0.44
CA VAL A 38 2.54 -5.86 1.83
C VAL A 38 3.02 -6.96 2.79
N GLU A 39 3.72 -6.55 3.84
CA GLU A 39 4.13 -7.42 4.95
C GLU A 39 3.69 -6.83 6.29
N GLU A 40 3.13 -7.68 7.15
CA GLU A 40 2.80 -7.29 8.52
C GLU A 40 4.06 -7.31 9.40
N THR A 41 4.21 -6.33 10.29
CA THR A 41 5.35 -6.24 11.20
C THR A 41 4.96 -5.55 12.51
N ASP A 42 5.66 -5.91 13.58
CA ASP A 42 5.59 -5.24 14.88
C ASP A 42 6.74 -4.22 15.07
N ASP A 43 7.62 -4.04 14.07
CA ASP A 43 8.72 -3.07 14.12
C ASP A 43 8.19 -1.65 13.81
N PRO A 44 8.07 -0.75 14.81
CA PRO A 44 7.53 0.59 14.59
C PRO A 44 8.45 1.46 13.70
N GLY A 45 9.74 1.11 13.59
CA GLY A 45 10.68 1.81 12.71
C GLY A 45 10.48 1.53 11.22
N ARG A 46 9.70 0.49 10.89
CA ARG A 46 9.39 0.10 9.50
C ARG A 46 7.99 0.54 9.05
N ILE A 47 7.10 0.84 9.99
CA ILE A 47 5.73 1.25 9.71
C ILE A 47 5.73 2.74 9.32
N PHE A 48 5.50 3.01 8.04
CA PHE A 48 5.38 4.39 7.55
C PHE A 48 3.97 4.92 7.82
N THR A 49 3.87 6.01 8.59
CA THR A 49 2.59 6.72 8.80
C THR A 49 2.49 7.86 7.79
N ALA A 50 1.57 7.74 6.83
CA ALA A 50 1.25 8.81 5.90
C ALA A 50 -0.03 9.52 6.34
N HIS A 51 0.03 10.84 6.49
CA HIS A 51 -1.15 11.70 6.62
C HIS A 51 -1.37 12.44 5.30
N PHE A 52 -2.39 12.05 4.54
CA PHE A 52 -2.75 12.76 3.31
C PHE A 52 -3.64 13.97 3.64
N ALA A 53 -3.31 15.13 3.04
CA ALA A 53 -4.06 16.39 3.12
C ALA A 53 -4.60 16.77 4.53
N GLY A 54 -3.82 16.54 5.60
CA GLY A 54 -4.23 16.84 6.97
C GLY A 54 -5.39 16.00 7.50
N GLY A 55 -5.59 14.79 6.96
CA GLY A 55 -6.70 13.91 7.29
C GLY A 55 -7.88 13.99 6.31
N GLN A 56 -7.78 14.81 5.25
CA GLN A 56 -8.77 14.78 4.17
C GLN A 56 -8.40 13.69 3.17
N GLU A 57 -9.30 12.71 3.03
CA GLU A 57 -9.23 11.70 1.98
C GLU A 57 -9.47 12.40 0.63
N VAL A 58 -8.46 12.45 -0.24
CA VAL A 58 -8.58 13.00 -1.61
C VAL A 58 -8.45 11.82 -2.57
N TRP A 59 -9.57 11.49 -3.22
CA TRP A 59 -9.68 10.48 -4.27
C TRP A 59 -9.24 11.04 -5.64
#